data_AF-X0Y5U1-F1
#
_entry.id   AF-X0Y5U1-F1
#
_cell.length_a   1.000
_cell.length_b   1.000
_cell.length_c   1.000
_cell.angle_alpha   90.00
_cell.angle_beta   90.00
_cell.angle_gamma   90.00
#
_symmetry.space_group_name_H-M   'P 1'
#
loop_
_entity.id
_entity.type
_entity.pdbx_description
1 polymer ?
#
loop_
_entity_poly.entity_id
_entity_poly.type
_entity_poly.pdbx_seq_one_letter_code
_entity_poly.pdbx_strand_id
1 'polypeptide(L)'
;YFRQARERLFQRRRMRSVELKCHDVDASLLEGVLCRGDRRMGAAIELAWRRGARFDAWTERFQPELWWEVLAETGIDVEATLHRPRPLEARLPWDHVGIRQGRGHLEREHVCALEELSMMQADS
;
A
#
# COMPACT_ATOMS: atom_id res chain seq x y z
N TYR A 1 -10.31 -5.77 4.72
CA TYR A 1 -10.18 -6.87 3.72
C TYR A 1 -8.94 -7.77 3.93
N PHE A 2 -7.71 -7.26 3.87
CA PHE A 2 -6.48 -8.08 3.91
C PHE A 2 -6.28 -8.94 5.17
N ARG A 3 -6.69 -8.46 6.35
CA ARG A 3 -6.66 -9.25 7.59
C ARG A 3 -7.55 -10.49 7.51
N GLN A 4 -8.77 -10.34 6.99
CA GLN A 4 -9.71 -11.47 6.81
C GLN A 4 -9.23 -12.47 5.75
N ALA A 5 -8.57 -12.01 4.68
CA ALA A 5 -8.00 -12.90 3.66
C ALA A 5 -6.88 -13.78 4.26
N ARG A 6 -6.00 -13.18 5.06
CA ARG A 6 -4.96 -13.90 5.83
C ARG A 6 -5.60 -14.90 6.80
N GLU A 7 -6.60 -14.50 7.55
CA GLU A 7 -7.25 -15.35 8.55
C GLU A 7 -7.91 -16.59 7.92
N ARG A 8 -8.56 -16.43 6.76
CA ARG A 8 -9.11 -17.55 5.98
C ARG A 8 -8.04 -18.50 5.45
N LEU A 9 -6.89 -17.97 5.02
CA LEU A 9 -5.73 -18.76 4.58
C LEU A 9 -5.15 -19.58 5.74
N PHE A 10 -5.02 -18.98 6.93
CA PHE A 10 -4.54 -19.65 8.13
C PHE A 10 -5.53 -20.70 8.65
N GLN A 11 -6.84 -20.43 8.61
CA GLN A 11 -7.88 -21.40 9.01
C GLN A 11 -7.95 -22.63 8.08
N ARG A 12 -7.54 -22.49 6.81
CA ARG A 12 -7.49 -23.60 5.85
C ARG A 12 -6.17 -24.39 5.87
N ARG A 13 -5.25 -24.13 6.82
CA ARG A 13 -4.02 -24.93 6.98
C ARG A 13 -4.35 -26.36 7.40
N ARG A 14 -4.46 -27.26 6.42
CA ARG A 14 -4.55 -28.72 6.63
C ARG A 14 -3.22 -29.47 6.50
N MET A 15 -2.14 -28.82 6.07
CA MET A 15 -0.84 -29.46 5.84
C MET A 15 0.26 -28.87 6.73
N ARG A 16 0.83 -29.70 7.63
CA ARG A 16 1.93 -29.33 8.54
C ARG A 16 3.24 -28.97 7.82
N SER A 17 3.37 -29.27 6.54
CA SER A 17 4.58 -29.05 5.73
C SER A 17 4.63 -27.71 5.00
N VAL A 18 3.57 -26.90 5.06
CA VAL A 18 3.53 -25.61 4.35
C VAL A 18 3.79 -24.47 5.33
N GLU A 19 5.01 -23.95 5.30
CA GLU A 19 5.42 -22.75 6.02
C GLU A 19 5.07 -21.51 5.18
N LEU A 20 3.90 -20.91 5.45
CA LEU A 20 3.54 -19.63 4.86
C LEU A 20 4.40 -18.52 5.48
N LYS A 21 5.45 -18.10 4.77
CA LYS A 21 6.12 -16.80 4.98
C LYS A 21 5.20 -15.70 4.45
N CYS A 22 4.29 -15.23 5.28
CA CYS A 22 3.59 -13.98 5.00
C CYS A 22 4.58 -12.84 5.28
N HIS A 23 4.95 -12.08 4.25
CA HIS A 23 5.53 -10.76 4.45
C HIS A 23 4.58 -9.90 5.29
N ASP A 24 5.17 -8.98 6.06
CA ASP A 24 4.48 -8.20 7.07
C ASP A 24 3.37 -7.35 6.43
N VAL A 25 2.12 -7.79 6.61
CA VAL A 25 0.94 -7.22 5.93
C VAL A 25 0.81 -5.75 6.26
N ASP A 26 1.16 -5.35 7.48
CA ASP A 26 1.08 -3.97 7.92
C ASP A 26 2.12 -3.08 7.21
N ALA A 27 3.30 -3.60 6.89
CA ALA A 27 4.29 -2.87 6.10
C ALA A 27 3.81 -2.64 4.66
N SER A 28 3.28 -3.68 4.00
CA SER A 28 2.71 -3.55 2.65
C SER A 28 1.51 -2.61 2.61
N LEU A 29 0.66 -2.62 3.64
CA LEU A 29 -0.45 -1.68 3.75
C LEU A 29 0.05 -0.24 3.91
N LEU A 30 1.05 -0.03 4.78
CA LEU A 30 1.64 1.28 4.98
C LEU A 30 2.28 1.81 3.69
N GLU A 31 3.05 0.99 2.98
CA GLU A 31 3.60 1.34 1.66
C GLU A 31 2.49 1.74 0.68
N GLY A 32 1.40 0.96 0.62
CA GLY A 32 0.25 1.29 -0.22
C GLY A 32 -0.39 2.63 0.12
N VAL A 33 -0.53 2.94 1.40
CA VAL A 33 -1.06 4.23 1.89
C VAL A 33 -0.11 5.37 1.56
N LEU A 34 1.19 5.21 1.79
CA LEU A 34 2.21 6.23 1.51
C LEU A 34 2.29 6.52 0.01
N CYS A 35 2.31 5.48 -0.83
CA CYS A 35 2.32 5.60 -2.29
C CYS A 35 1.05 6.26 -2.84
N ARG A 36 -0.10 6.09 -2.16
CA ARG A 36 -1.37 6.72 -2.55
C ARG A 36 -1.62 8.04 -1.81
N GLY A 37 -0.75 8.43 -0.89
CA GLY A 37 -0.89 9.64 -0.08
C GLY A 37 -0.84 10.92 -0.92
N ASP A 38 -1.49 11.98 -0.43
CA ASP A 38 -1.35 13.33 -0.95
C ASP A 38 -0.46 14.18 -0.04
N ARG A 39 -0.44 15.51 -0.22
CA ARG A 39 0.37 16.43 0.59
C ARG A 39 0.11 16.32 2.10
N ARG A 40 -1.06 15.84 2.52
CA ARG A 40 -1.41 15.64 3.94
C ARG A 40 -0.54 14.55 4.58
N MET A 41 -0.02 13.62 3.77
CA MET A 41 0.89 12.57 4.24
C MET A 41 2.20 13.14 4.81
N GLY A 42 2.63 14.33 4.37
CA GLY A 42 3.81 14.99 4.93
C GLY A 42 3.68 15.24 6.43
N ALA A 43 2.50 15.69 6.90
CA ALA A 43 2.24 15.90 8.32
C ALA A 43 2.22 14.59 9.12
N ALA A 44 1.70 13.51 8.53
CA ALA A 44 1.71 12.19 9.13
C ALA A 44 3.14 11.65 9.28
N ILE A 45 3.97 11.77 8.24
CA ILE A 45 5.38 11.35 8.29
C ILE A 45 6.15 12.15 9.35
N GLU A 46 5.94 13.47 9.42
CA GLU A 46 6.58 14.30 10.44
C GLU A 46 6.16 13.87 11.85
N LEU A 47 4.87 13.63 12.08
CA LEU A 47 4.36 13.21 13.37
C LEU A 47 4.89 11.82 13.77
N ALA A 48 4.93 10.87 12.83
CA ALA A 48 5.50 9.55 13.05
C ALA A 48 6.97 9.64 13.45
N TRP A 49 7.76 10.45 12.74
CA TRP A 49 9.16 10.70 13.07
C TRP A 49 9.34 11.33 14.46
N ARG A 50 8.51 12.32 14.81
CA ARG A 50 8.50 12.94 16.15
C ARG A 50 8.16 11.95 17.26
N ARG A 51 7.34 10.94 16.98
CA ARG A 51 6.99 9.86 17.91
C ARG A 51 8.02 8.74 17.99
N GLY A 52 9.06 8.78 17.17
CA GLY A 52 10.16 7.83 17.23
C GLY A 52 10.14 6.75 16.14
N ALA A 53 9.27 6.87 15.12
CA ALA A 53 9.35 6.03 13.94
C ALA A 53 10.73 6.20 13.27
N ARG A 54 11.48 5.09 13.17
CA ARG A 54 12.83 5.03 12.60
C ARG A 54 13.07 3.64 12.04
N PHE A 55 13.76 3.59 10.90
CA PHE A 55 14.12 2.33 10.23
C PHE A 55 12.92 1.44 9.88
N ASP A 56 11.79 2.05 9.50
CA ASP A 56 10.54 1.35 9.16
C ASP A 56 10.64 0.42 7.94
N ALA A 57 11.72 0.54 7.15
CA ALA A 57 12.04 -0.38 6.05
C ALA A 57 12.60 -1.73 6.52
N TRP A 58 12.97 -1.86 7.81
CA TRP A 58 13.46 -3.11 8.40
C TRP A 58 12.41 -3.71 9.33
N THR A 59 11.97 -4.94 9.04
CA THR A 59 10.89 -5.63 9.77
C THR A 59 11.16 -5.74 11.27
N GLU A 60 12.42 -5.80 11.69
CA GLU A 60 12.84 -5.92 13.10
C GLU A 60 12.62 -4.65 13.93
N ARG A 61 12.44 -3.50 13.27
CA ARG A 61 12.28 -2.17 13.91
C ARG A 61 10.93 -1.53 13.56
N PHE A 62 10.16 -2.15 12.68
CA PHE A 62 8.91 -1.61 12.20
C PHE A 62 7.85 -1.60 13.31
N GLN A 63 7.25 -0.44 13.54
CA GLN A 63 6.23 -0.21 14.57
C GLN A 63 4.91 0.19 13.90
N PRO A 64 4.14 -0.77 13.36
CA PRO A 64 2.92 -0.48 12.61
C PRO A 64 1.87 0.25 13.44
N GLU A 65 1.76 -0.05 14.73
CA GLU A 65 0.78 0.57 15.64
C GLU A 65 0.96 2.09 15.71
N LEU A 66 2.20 2.56 15.81
CA LEU A 66 2.53 3.98 15.83
C LEU A 66 2.07 4.67 14.54
N TRP A 67 2.26 4.01 13.40
CA TRP A 67 1.79 4.53 12.11
C TRP A 67 0.27 4.61 12.04
N TRP A 68 -0.44 3.59 12.49
CA TRP A 68 -1.91 3.59 12.49
C TRP A 68 -2.48 4.69 13.40
N GLU A 69 -1.89 4.91 14.57
CA GLU A 69 -2.26 6.00 15.48
C GLU A 69 -2.04 7.38 14.84
N VAL A 70 -0.87 7.58 14.22
CA VAL A 70 -0.51 8.83 13.57
C VAL A 70 -1.39 9.13 12.35
N LEU A 71 -1.69 8.11 11.54
CA LEU A 71 -2.58 8.25 10.39
C LEU A 71 -4.01 8.60 10.84
N ALA A 72 -4.50 7.97 11.91
CA ALA A 72 -5.80 8.30 12.49
C ALA A 72 -5.84 9.74 13.03
N GLU A 73 -4.80 10.18 13.73
CA GLU A 73 -4.72 11.53 14.30
C GLU A 73 -4.60 12.63 13.26
N THR A 74 -3.92 12.35 12.15
CA THR A 74 -3.86 13.27 11.00
C THR A 74 -5.12 13.26 10.12
N GLY A 75 -6.13 12.46 10.51
CA GLY A 75 -7.41 12.34 9.81
C GLY A 75 -7.27 11.66 8.45
N ILE A 76 -6.26 10.80 8.28
CA ILE A 76 -6.05 10.00 7.07
C ILE A 76 -6.76 8.66 7.27
N ASP A 77 -7.85 8.47 6.53
CA ASP A 77 -8.52 7.18 6.46
C ASP A 77 -7.75 6.24 5.52
N VAL A 78 -7.13 5.23 6.12
CA VAL A 78 -6.34 4.20 5.43
C VAL A 78 -7.18 3.40 4.45
N GLU A 79 -8.39 3.00 4.84
CA GLU A 79 -9.25 2.15 4.02
C GLU A 79 -9.76 2.94 2.82
N ALA A 80 -10.20 4.19 3.05
CA ALA A 80 -10.56 5.09 1.96
C ALA A 80 -9.37 5.38 1.02
N THR A 81 -8.17 5.59 1.55
CA THR A 81 -6.96 5.90 0.75
C THR A 81 -6.54 4.71 -0.14
N LEU A 82 -6.64 3.49 0.38
CA LEU A 82 -6.29 2.28 -0.36
C LEU A 82 -7.35 1.92 -1.42
N HIS A 83 -8.64 2.07 -1.11
CA HIS A 83 -9.72 1.60 -1.99
C HIS A 83 -10.29 2.66 -2.93
N ARG A 84 -9.89 3.93 -2.79
CA ARG A 84 -10.38 4.99 -3.68
C ARG A 84 -9.89 4.77 -5.12
N PRO A 85 -10.80 4.60 -6.10
CA PRO A 85 -10.41 4.55 -7.50
C PRO A 85 -9.88 5.92 -7.94
N ARG A 86 -8.78 5.92 -8.69
CA ARG A 86 -8.23 7.12 -9.33
C ARG A 86 -8.41 7.03 -10.84
N PRO A 87 -9.07 8.02 -11.48
CA PRO A 87 -9.08 8.13 -12.93
C PRO A 87 -7.66 8.27 -13.47
N LEU A 88 -7.40 7.69 -14.64
CA LEU A 88 -6.11 7.83 -15.32
C LEU A 88 -5.78 9.29 -15.65
N GLU A 89 -6.79 10.13 -15.90
CA GLU A 89 -6.55 11.55 -16.19
C GLU A 89 -6.32 12.38 -14.91
N ALA A 90 -6.67 11.87 -13.73
CA ALA A 90 -6.59 12.64 -12.49
C ALA A 90 -5.14 13.03 -12.18
N ARG A 91 -4.93 14.29 -11.78
CA ARG A 91 -3.60 14.75 -11.37
C ARG A 91 -3.17 14.02 -10.10
N LEU A 92 -2.01 13.36 -10.18
CA LEU A 92 -1.42 12.72 -9.01
C LEU A 92 -0.72 13.77 -8.15
N PRO A 93 -0.71 13.60 -6.82
CA PRO A 93 -0.02 14.52 -5.91
C PRO A 93 1.46 14.73 -6.26
N TRP A 94 2.11 13.73 -6.88
CA TRP A 94 3.50 13.74 -7.32
C TRP A 94 3.69 14.06 -8.81
N ASP A 95 2.65 14.48 -9.56
CA ASP A 95 2.78 14.88 -10.97
C ASP A 95 3.76 16.04 -11.20
N HIS A 96 4.06 16.81 -10.15
CA HIS A 96 5.05 17.88 -10.16
C HIS A 96 6.50 17.36 -10.09
N VAL A 97 6.71 16.08 -9.77
CA VAL A 97 8.03 15.44 -9.72
C VAL A 97 8.39 14.97 -11.13
N GLY A 98 9.32 15.67 -11.76
CA GLY A 98 9.80 15.33 -13.10
C GLY A 98 10.61 14.03 -13.11
N ILE A 99 10.00 12.93 -13.53
CA ILE A 99 10.70 11.65 -13.74
C ILE A 99 11.16 11.58 -15.20
N ARG A 100 12.37 11.07 -15.45
CA ARG A 100 12.98 10.99 -16.79
C ARG A 100 12.11 10.20 -17.81
N GLN A 101 11.29 9.27 -17.33
CA GLN A 101 10.44 8.40 -18.15
C GLN A 101 9.03 8.98 -18.38
N GLY A 102 8.65 10.05 -17.68
CA GLY A 102 7.38 10.77 -17.86
C GLY A 102 6.11 9.98 -17.53
N ARG A 103 4.96 10.67 -17.60
CA ARG A 103 3.63 10.09 -17.34
C ARG A 103 3.22 9.03 -18.36
N GLY A 104 3.58 9.23 -19.63
CA GLY A 104 3.20 8.32 -20.71
C GLY A 104 3.79 6.91 -20.60
N HIS A 105 4.92 6.73 -19.90
CA HIS A 105 5.43 5.40 -19.59
C HIS A 105 4.55 4.69 -18.54
N LEU A 106 4.19 5.39 -17.46
CA LEU A 106 3.35 4.84 -16.39
C LEU A 106 1.94 4.48 -16.88
N GLU A 107 1.36 5.29 -17.78
CA GLU A 107 0.05 5.02 -18.38
C GLU A 107 0.08 3.73 -19.23
N ARG A 108 1.16 3.50 -20.01
CA ARG A 108 1.32 2.28 -20.81
C ARG A 108 1.46 1.04 -19.93
N GLU A 109 2.29 1.09 -18.91
CA GLU A 109 2.45 -0.01 -17.94
C GLU A 109 1.12 -0.34 -17.26
N HIS A 110 0.33 0.67 -16.88
CA HIS A 110 -0.99 0.45 -16.28
C HIS A 110 -1.98 -0.21 -17.25
N VAL A 111 -1.98 0.18 -18.53
CA VAL A 111 -2.83 -0.45 -19.56
C VAL A 111 -2.41 -1.91 -19.76
N CYS A 112 -1.12 -2.21 -19.91
CA CYS A 112 -0.63 -3.59 -20.01
C CYS A 112 -1.06 -4.44 -18.80
N ALA A 113 -0.93 -3.90 -17.58
CA ALA A 113 -1.35 -4.61 -16.37
C ALA A 113 -2.87 -4.90 -16.33
N LEU A 114 -3.71 -3.99 -16.85
CA LEU A 114 -5.15 -4.23 -16.96
C LEU A 114 -5.50 -5.29 -18.00
N GLU A 115 -4.80 -5.30 -19.14
CA GLU A 115 -4.97 -6.31 -20.19
C GLU A 115 -4.58 -7.71 -19.67
N GLU A 116 -3.45 -7.82 -18.97
CA GLU A 116 -3.03 -9.06 -18.32
C GLU A 116 -4.06 -9.57 -17.29
N LEU A 117 -4.58 -8.67 -16.45
CA LEU A 117 -5.65 -9.00 -15.49
C LEU A 117 -6.91 -9.52 -16.20
N SER A 118 -7.31 -8.89 -17.30
CA SER A 118 -8.46 -9.32 -18.09
C SER A 118 -8.24 -10.69 -18.72
N MET A 119 -7.03 -10.99 -19.19
CA MET A 119 -6.68 -12.30 -19.76
C MET A 119 -6.72 -13.39 -18.68
N MET A 120 -6.16 -13.13 -17.49
CA MET A 120 -6.17 -14.09 -16.37
C MET A 120 -7.59 -14.40 -15.87
N GLN A 121 -8.51 -13.44 -15.93
CA GLN A 121 -9.92 -13.62 -15.56
C GLN A 121 -10.75 -14.35 -16.62
N ALA A 122 -10.33 -14.32 -17.89
CA ALA A 122 -10.99 -15.05 -18.98
C ALA A 122 -10.59 -16.53 -19.03
N ASP A 123 -9.41 -16.87 -18.51
CA ASP A 123 -8.85 -18.23 -18.47
C ASP A 123 -9.17 -19.01 -17.16
N SER A 124 -9.91 -18.42 -16.21
CA SER A 124 -10.31 -19.03 -14.92
C SER A 124 -11.81 -19.30 -14.82
#